data_AF-A0A962LZ54-F1
#
_entry.id   AF-A0A962LZ54-F1
#
_cell.length_a   1.000
_cell.length_b   1.000
_cell.length_c   1.000
_cell.angle_alpha   90.00
_cell.angle_beta   90.00
_cell.angle_gamma   90.00
#
_symmetry.space_group_name_H-M   'P 1'
#
loop_
_entity.id
_entity.type
_entity.pdbx_description
1 polymer ?
#
loop_
_entity_poly.entity_id
_entity_poly.type
_entity_poly.pdbx_seq_one_letter_code
_entity_poly.pdbx_strand_id
1 'polypeptide(L)'
;VFIRIMREVADHYMYRAPSSTARMLENKADPERSEYLRRFADREGSIFLRRFYQKYRGKSRDESLAALLDGVRVSPRAVVVALRSVWPQMQAADLGPWMARYVPDETYTATALEQLFNRYPPEKFNLNDRGYLARVHPLELWLIDYLLQHPGAPIDEVLAASAEARQEVYRWLMKTGRRHAQDRRILDLLEIEAFQQLHQQWQRLGYPFASLTPSLATAIGSSGDRPAALAELMGIIVNGGIRYPARLVENLHFASQTPYETLFIALPTAGRRVMDPAIAAVVRTALIDVTLNGTARALQGFVQRADGSRHLVGGKTGTGDHRFEVYASPGRLISSRVVNRVATFVFMIDDRFYGTITAYVPGAQAAQYEFTSGLPVRLLGALMPTLAPLLDRVPQDTTAGAVGAR
;
A
#
# COMPACT_ATOMS: atom_id res chain seq x y z
N VAL A 1 4.28 0.93 -21.05
CA VAL A 1 3.88 2.35 -21.23
C VAL A 1 3.43 2.98 -19.89
N PHE A 2 2.34 2.54 -19.25
CA PHE A 2 1.85 3.17 -18.00
C PHE A 2 2.87 3.29 -16.86
N ILE A 3 3.66 2.24 -16.61
CA ILE A 3 4.74 2.27 -15.59
C ILE A 3 5.75 3.38 -15.87
N ARG A 4 6.09 3.60 -17.15
CA ARG A 4 7.00 4.68 -17.56
C ARG A 4 6.35 6.05 -17.33
N ILE A 5 5.08 6.22 -17.68
CA ILE A 5 4.34 7.47 -17.42
C ILE A 5 4.30 7.76 -15.92
N MET A 6 4.03 6.75 -15.09
CA MET A 6 4.03 6.93 -13.63
C MET A 6 5.41 7.30 -13.09
N ARG A 7 6.49 6.79 -13.70
CA ARG A 7 7.86 7.23 -13.39
C ARG A 7 8.02 8.71 -13.71
N GLU A 8 7.62 9.15 -14.90
CA GLU A 8 7.69 10.56 -15.30
C GLU A 8 6.84 11.47 -14.38
N VAL A 9 5.69 10.99 -13.90
CA VAL A 9 4.87 11.68 -12.89
C VAL A 9 5.57 11.75 -11.53
N ALA A 10 6.16 10.65 -11.06
CA ALA A 10 6.91 10.62 -9.81
C ALA A 10 8.14 11.56 -9.89
N ASP A 11 8.91 11.45 -10.96
CA ASP A 11 10.07 12.31 -11.25
C ASP A 11 9.64 13.78 -11.28
N HIS A 12 8.50 14.11 -11.90
CA HIS A 12 7.96 15.46 -11.89
C HIS A 12 7.78 16.00 -10.46
N TYR A 13 7.22 15.22 -9.53
CA TYR A 13 7.10 15.66 -8.14
C TYR A 13 8.44 15.71 -7.40
N MET A 14 9.33 14.75 -7.66
CA MET A 14 10.66 14.70 -7.04
C MET A 14 11.53 15.91 -7.41
N TYR A 15 11.44 16.38 -8.65
CA TYR A 15 12.32 17.42 -9.20
C TYR A 15 11.69 18.81 -9.33
N ARG A 16 10.35 18.94 -9.25
CA ARG A 16 9.66 20.24 -9.31
C ARG A 16 9.63 20.98 -7.96
N ALA A 17 9.86 20.30 -6.84
CA ALA A 17 10.03 20.97 -5.55
C ALA A 17 11.22 21.95 -5.65
N PRO A 18 11.05 23.24 -5.28
CA PRO A 18 12.09 24.23 -5.52
C PRO A 18 13.37 23.88 -4.75
N SER A 19 14.41 23.48 -5.47
CA SER A 19 15.84 23.58 -5.13
C SER A 19 16.54 22.60 -4.17
N SER A 20 15.89 21.68 -3.45
CA SER A 20 16.62 20.77 -2.53
C SER A 20 17.10 19.46 -3.17
N THR A 21 16.25 18.75 -3.90
CA THR A 21 16.53 17.37 -4.33
C THR A 21 17.77 17.23 -5.23
N ALA A 22 17.83 18.00 -6.33
CA ALA A 22 18.95 17.93 -7.27
C ALA A 22 20.26 18.41 -6.63
N ARG A 23 20.19 19.51 -5.85
CA ARG A 23 21.35 20.05 -5.11
C ARG A 23 21.87 19.08 -4.05
N MET A 24 20.99 18.39 -3.31
CA MET A 24 21.36 17.39 -2.31
C MET A 24 22.02 16.14 -2.93
N LEU A 25 21.60 15.73 -4.13
CA LEU A 25 22.21 14.60 -4.85
C LEU A 25 23.57 14.97 -5.46
N GLU A 26 23.74 16.23 -5.86
CA GLU A 26 25.00 16.76 -6.40
C GLU A 26 26.03 17.04 -5.29
N ASN A 27 25.62 17.67 -4.18
CA ASN A 27 26.49 18.10 -3.09
C ASN A 27 26.57 17.06 -1.95
N LYS A 28 27.75 16.45 -1.81
CA LYS A 28 28.03 15.44 -0.76
C LYS A 28 28.02 15.99 0.65
N ALA A 29 28.32 17.28 0.82
CA ALA A 29 28.43 17.93 2.12
C ALA A 29 27.12 18.61 2.54
N ASP A 30 26.05 18.42 1.76
CA ASP A 30 24.75 19.00 2.08
C ASP A 30 24.20 18.46 3.42
N PRO A 31 23.93 19.31 4.42
CA PRO A 31 23.36 18.89 5.69
C PRO A 31 22.02 18.15 5.55
N GLU A 32 21.21 18.48 4.53
CA GLU A 32 19.92 17.82 4.27
C GLU A 32 20.11 16.33 3.96
N ARG A 33 21.24 15.98 3.33
CA ARG A 33 21.58 14.59 3.02
C ARG A 33 21.64 13.72 4.27
N SER A 34 22.26 14.23 5.34
CA SER A 34 22.35 13.53 6.62
C SER A 34 20.98 13.34 7.25
N GLU A 35 20.11 14.35 7.13
CA GLU A 35 18.73 14.29 7.62
C GLU A 35 17.91 13.22 6.90
N TYR A 36 17.94 13.15 5.56
CA TYR A 36 17.26 12.10 4.81
C TYR A 36 17.77 10.70 5.17
N LEU A 37 19.09 10.53 5.34
CA LEU A 37 19.65 9.23 5.73
C LEU A 37 19.22 8.82 7.15
N ARG A 38 19.07 9.77 8.08
CA ARG A 38 18.55 9.49 9.43
C ARG A 38 17.08 9.09 9.38
N ARG A 39 16.26 9.81 8.61
CA ARG A 39 14.84 9.46 8.37
C ARG A 39 14.69 8.09 7.72
N PHE A 40 15.58 7.76 6.77
CA PHE A 40 15.62 6.45 6.14
C PHE A 40 15.90 5.36 7.17
N ALA A 41 16.95 5.53 7.99
CA ALA A 41 17.32 4.59 9.04
C ALA A 41 16.17 4.36 10.04
N ASP A 42 15.49 5.43 10.46
CA ASP A 42 14.33 5.33 11.35
C ASP A 42 13.16 4.61 10.71
N ARG A 43 12.82 4.94 9.46
CA ARG A 43 11.71 4.32 8.74
C ARG A 43 11.96 2.83 8.50
N GLU A 44 13.11 2.49 7.91
CA GLU A 44 13.44 1.10 7.60
C GLU A 44 13.61 0.28 8.89
N GLY A 45 14.31 0.82 9.89
CA GLY A 45 14.45 0.18 11.20
C GLY A 45 13.11 -0.08 11.89
N SER A 46 12.16 0.86 11.81
CA SER A 46 10.81 0.68 12.37
C SER A 46 10.02 -0.44 11.69
N ILE A 47 10.18 -0.61 10.38
CA ILE A 47 9.54 -1.70 9.62
C ILE A 47 10.08 -3.05 10.08
N PHE A 48 11.40 -3.18 10.23
CA PHE A 48 12.03 -4.39 10.76
C PHE A 48 11.57 -4.68 12.19
N LEU A 49 11.58 -3.69 13.08
CA LEU A 49 11.15 -3.85 14.47
C LEU A 49 9.69 -4.28 14.59
N ARG A 50 8.77 -3.71 13.81
CA ARG A 50 7.36 -4.14 13.81
C ARG A 50 7.21 -5.61 13.42
N ARG A 51 7.97 -6.07 12.42
CA ARG A 51 7.98 -7.47 11.99
C ARG A 51 8.54 -8.38 13.09
N PHE A 52 9.67 -8.02 13.68
CA PHE A 52 10.27 -8.82 14.75
C PHE A 52 9.40 -8.81 16.01
N TYR A 53 8.73 -7.70 16.33
CA TYR A 53 7.84 -7.60 17.48
C TYR A 53 6.67 -8.58 17.37
N GLN A 54 6.07 -8.73 16.19
CA GLN A 54 5.08 -9.78 15.95
C GLN A 54 5.65 -11.19 16.13
N LYS A 55 6.94 -11.40 15.81
CA LYS A 55 7.62 -12.70 15.96
C LYS A 55 7.93 -13.05 17.43
N TYR A 56 8.19 -12.07 18.29
CA TYR A 56 8.73 -12.29 19.65
C TYR A 56 7.82 -11.88 20.82
N ARG A 57 6.83 -11.00 20.61
CA ARG A 57 5.95 -10.55 21.69
C ARG A 57 5.28 -11.74 22.40
N GLY A 58 5.42 -11.78 23.72
CA GLY A 58 4.80 -12.79 24.57
C GLY A 58 5.56 -14.11 24.67
N LYS A 59 6.70 -14.26 23.99
CA LYS A 59 7.57 -15.43 24.12
C LYS A 59 8.46 -15.32 25.35
N SER A 60 8.74 -16.46 25.97
CA SER A 60 9.81 -16.60 26.95
C SER A 60 11.20 -16.43 26.30
N ARG A 61 12.24 -16.36 27.14
CA ARG A 61 13.63 -16.35 26.71
C ARG A 61 13.95 -17.51 25.79
N ASP A 62 13.69 -18.73 26.24
CA ASP A 62 14.11 -19.94 25.53
C ASP A 62 13.33 -20.09 24.20
N GLU A 63 12.05 -19.71 24.16
CA GLU A 63 11.27 -19.66 22.92
C GLU A 63 11.78 -18.60 21.94
N SER A 64 12.20 -17.43 22.43
CA SER A 64 12.76 -16.36 21.61
C SER A 64 14.13 -16.76 21.04
N LEU A 65 14.99 -17.36 21.87
CA LEU A 65 16.29 -17.88 21.47
C LEU A 65 16.17 -18.99 20.43
N ALA A 66 15.28 -19.95 20.65
CA ALA A 66 15.03 -21.01 19.67
C ALA A 66 14.53 -20.43 18.34
N ALA A 67 13.54 -19.52 18.37
CA ALA A 67 13.00 -18.88 17.17
C ALA A 67 14.01 -17.97 16.43
N LEU A 68 15.02 -17.45 17.13
CA LEU A 68 16.12 -16.72 16.53
C LEU A 68 17.08 -17.69 15.80
N LEU A 69 17.49 -18.76 16.48
CA LEU A 69 18.48 -19.72 15.98
C LEU A 69 17.95 -20.62 14.87
N ASP A 70 16.67 -21.00 14.91
CA ASP A 70 16.00 -21.79 13.86
C ASP A 70 15.99 -21.05 12.50
N GLY A 71 16.14 -19.71 12.52
CA GLY A 71 16.09 -18.86 11.33
C GLY A 71 17.44 -18.54 10.68
N VAL A 72 18.57 -19.01 11.23
CA VAL A 72 19.91 -18.61 10.77
C VAL A 72 20.84 -19.77 10.45
N ARG A 73 21.90 -19.45 9.71
CA ARG A 73 23.00 -20.38 9.49
C ARG A 73 23.71 -20.64 10.81
N VAL A 74 23.48 -21.84 11.34
CA VAL A 74 24.07 -22.32 12.58
C VAL A 74 25.58 -22.54 12.40
N SER A 75 26.36 -21.79 13.15
CA SER A 75 27.80 -22.00 13.33
C SER A 75 28.16 -21.68 14.78
N PRO A 76 29.24 -22.23 15.34
CA PRO A 76 29.57 -22.07 16.76
C PRO A 76 29.63 -20.60 17.18
N ARG A 77 30.29 -19.80 16.34
CA ARG A 77 30.38 -18.34 16.50
C ARG A 77 28.99 -17.67 16.46
N ALA A 78 28.16 -18.04 15.51
CA ALA A 78 26.86 -17.40 15.32
C ALA A 78 25.93 -17.67 16.51
N VAL A 79 25.90 -18.91 16.99
CA VAL A 79 25.12 -19.32 18.17
C VAL A 79 25.58 -18.53 19.39
N VAL A 80 26.88 -18.56 19.71
CA VAL A 80 27.43 -17.89 20.89
C VAL A 80 27.16 -16.39 20.88
N VAL A 81 27.40 -15.72 19.74
CA VAL A 81 27.13 -14.27 19.64
C VAL A 81 25.65 -13.97 19.78
N ALA A 82 24.76 -14.76 19.17
CA ALA A 82 23.32 -14.55 19.28
C ALA A 82 22.83 -14.69 20.73
N LEU A 83 23.19 -15.78 21.40
CA LEU A 83 22.79 -16.05 22.78
C LEU A 83 23.31 -14.95 23.72
N ARG A 84 24.61 -14.64 23.65
CA ARG A 84 25.22 -13.62 24.51
C ARG A 84 24.72 -12.20 24.21
N SER A 85 24.19 -11.94 23.02
CA SER A 85 23.64 -10.62 22.67
C SER A 85 22.29 -10.33 23.30
N VAL A 86 21.52 -11.37 23.67
CA VAL A 86 20.14 -11.23 24.17
C VAL A 86 19.93 -11.86 25.55
N TRP A 87 20.96 -12.52 26.08
CA TRP A 87 21.01 -13.01 27.46
C TRP A 87 22.30 -12.53 28.11
N PRO A 88 22.35 -11.26 28.59
CA PRO A 88 23.57 -10.68 29.16
C PRO A 88 24.10 -11.43 30.39
N GLN A 89 23.21 -12.05 31.17
CA GLN A 89 23.54 -12.78 32.40
C GLN A 89 23.97 -14.25 32.16
N MET A 90 24.06 -14.67 30.89
CA MET A 90 24.43 -16.04 30.52
C MET A 90 25.83 -16.39 31.03
N GLN A 91 26.00 -17.59 31.56
CA GLN A 91 27.29 -18.16 31.94
C GLN A 91 27.80 -19.13 30.87
N ALA A 92 29.10 -19.42 30.86
CA ALA A 92 29.69 -20.35 29.89
C ALA A 92 29.05 -21.75 29.96
N ALA A 93 28.64 -22.20 31.16
CA ALA A 93 27.97 -23.48 31.38
C ALA A 93 26.61 -23.57 30.66
N ASP A 94 25.92 -22.45 30.45
CA ASP A 94 24.62 -22.41 29.79
C ASP A 94 24.73 -22.69 28.28
N LEU A 95 25.92 -22.63 27.67
CA LEU A 95 26.10 -22.86 26.22
C LEU A 95 25.86 -24.32 25.81
N GLY A 96 26.13 -25.28 26.70
CA GLY A 96 26.17 -26.71 26.36
C GLY A 96 24.90 -27.21 25.63
N PRO A 97 23.70 -27.02 26.20
CA PRO A 97 22.46 -27.48 25.58
C PRO A 97 22.19 -26.83 24.21
N TRP A 98 22.51 -25.54 24.06
CA TRP A 98 22.30 -24.81 22.80
C TRP A 98 23.28 -25.26 21.71
N MET A 99 24.54 -25.46 22.08
CA MET A 99 25.57 -25.97 21.17
C MET A 99 25.24 -27.40 20.71
N ALA A 100 24.84 -28.28 21.64
CA ALA A 100 24.42 -29.64 21.29
C ALA A 100 23.21 -29.68 20.35
N ARG A 101 22.27 -28.74 20.49
CA ARG A 101 21.07 -28.66 19.64
C ARG A 101 21.36 -28.09 18.26
N TYR A 102 22.14 -27.02 18.16
CA TYR A 102 22.29 -26.24 16.92
C TYR A 102 23.59 -26.49 16.17
N VAL A 103 24.59 -27.07 16.83
CA VAL A 103 25.86 -27.49 16.22
C VAL A 103 26.20 -28.93 16.69
N PRO A 104 25.37 -29.93 16.34
CA PRO A 104 25.50 -31.29 16.87
C PRO A 104 26.75 -32.04 16.37
N ASP A 105 27.30 -31.62 15.23
CA ASP A 105 28.44 -32.29 14.59
C ASP A 105 29.78 -32.02 15.30
N GLU A 106 29.82 -31.06 16.24
CA GLU A 106 31.00 -30.73 17.03
C GLU A 106 30.79 -31.12 18.50
N THR A 107 31.68 -31.93 19.06
CA THR A 107 31.66 -32.24 20.50
C THR A 107 32.53 -31.23 21.25
N TYR A 108 31.93 -30.48 22.18
CA TYR A 108 32.64 -29.50 22.98
C TYR A 108 32.89 -30.00 24.39
N THR A 109 34.14 -29.93 24.83
CA THR A 109 34.47 -30.05 26.26
C THR A 109 34.05 -28.76 26.99
N ALA A 110 33.88 -28.82 28.32
CA ALA A 110 33.57 -27.64 29.13
C ALA A 110 34.59 -26.50 28.91
N THR A 111 35.89 -26.83 28.84
CA THR A 111 36.96 -25.86 28.55
C THR A 111 36.85 -25.25 27.16
N ALA A 112 36.45 -26.01 26.14
CA ALA A 112 36.26 -25.49 24.79
C ALA A 112 35.07 -24.50 24.72
N LEU A 113 33.96 -24.81 25.41
CA LEU A 113 32.82 -23.90 25.53
C LEU A 113 33.20 -22.60 26.24
N GLU A 114 33.99 -22.69 27.31
CA GLU A 114 34.47 -21.53 28.05
C GLU A 114 35.39 -20.64 27.20
N GLN A 115 36.31 -21.24 26.43
CA GLN A 115 37.15 -20.50 25.48
C GLN A 115 36.30 -19.80 24.40
N LEU A 116 35.30 -20.50 23.85
CA LEU A 116 34.43 -19.93 22.83
C LEU A 116 33.55 -18.81 23.38
N PHE A 117 33.02 -18.97 24.60
CA PHE A 117 32.32 -17.93 25.35
C PHE A 117 33.21 -16.70 25.48
N ASN A 118 34.41 -16.85 26.05
CA ASN A 118 35.34 -15.75 26.32
C ASN A 118 35.89 -15.05 25.06
N ARG A 119 35.87 -15.73 23.91
CA ARG A 119 36.31 -15.17 22.63
C ARG A 119 35.35 -14.08 22.10
N TYR A 120 34.07 -14.16 22.44
CA TYR A 120 33.03 -13.28 21.88
C TYR A 120 32.24 -12.47 22.94
N PRO A 121 32.90 -11.60 23.72
CA PRO A 121 32.24 -10.71 24.69
C PRO A 121 31.40 -9.64 23.97
N PRO A 122 30.09 -9.50 24.28
CA PRO A 122 29.22 -8.50 23.67
C PRO A 122 29.76 -7.08 23.74
N GLU A 123 30.49 -6.73 24.80
CA GLU A 123 31.02 -5.38 25.06
C GLU A 123 32.10 -4.96 24.05
N LYS A 124 32.73 -5.92 23.36
CA LYS A 124 33.72 -5.65 22.31
C LYS A 124 33.10 -5.40 20.93
N PHE A 125 31.79 -5.61 20.78
CA PHE A 125 31.11 -5.57 19.49
C PHE A 125 29.87 -4.68 19.57
N ASN A 126 29.80 -3.68 18.69
CA ASN A 126 28.58 -2.87 18.57
C ASN A 126 27.41 -3.72 18.03
N LEU A 127 26.19 -3.19 18.03
CA LEU A 127 25.00 -3.94 17.63
C LEU A 127 25.09 -4.49 16.20
N ASN A 128 25.67 -3.71 15.29
CA ASN A 128 25.84 -4.12 13.89
C ASN A 128 26.85 -5.28 13.75
N ASP A 129 27.98 -5.20 14.46
CA ASP A 129 28.98 -6.26 14.49
C ASP A 129 28.40 -7.55 15.07
N ARG A 130 27.60 -7.45 16.15
CA ARG A 130 26.90 -8.58 16.75
C ARG A 130 25.95 -9.25 15.75
N GLY A 131 25.12 -8.47 15.04
CA GLY A 131 24.24 -9.01 14.00
C GLY A 131 25.01 -9.70 12.87
N TYR A 132 26.11 -9.10 12.38
CA TYR A 132 26.95 -9.71 11.35
C TYR A 132 27.55 -11.04 11.80
N LEU A 133 28.12 -11.10 13.01
CA LEU A 133 28.74 -12.31 13.54
C LEU A 133 27.71 -13.42 13.83
N ALA A 134 26.53 -13.04 14.33
CA ALA A 134 25.38 -13.91 14.59
C ALA A 134 24.58 -14.30 13.33
N ARG A 135 24.86 -13.68 12.17
CA ARG A 135 24.13 -13.89 10.90
C ARG A 135 22.63 -13.54 10.99
N VAL A 136 22.25 -12.61 11.86
CA VAL A 136 20.88 -12.10 12.05
C VAL A 136 20.81 -10.61 11.74
N HIS A 137 19.59 -10.07 11.64
CA HIS A 137 19.43 -8.63 11.60
C HIS A 137 19.79 -8.02 12.97
N PRO A 138 20.64 -6.97 13.05
CA PRO A 138 21.04 -6.37 14.33
C PRO A 138 19.88 -5.92 15.23
N LEU A 139 18.84 -5.28 14.67
CA LEU A 139 17.63 -4.89 15.41
C LEU A 139 16.82 -6.06 15.98
N GLU A 140 17.00 -7.28 15.44
CA GLU A 140 16.34 -8.47 15.98
C GLU A 140 16.94 -8.82 17.35
N LEU A 141 18.27 -8.75 17.49
CA LEU A 141 18.97 -8.95 18.75
C LEU A 141 18.56 -7.90 19.78
N TRP A 142 18.59 -6.62 19.39
CA TRP A 142 18.20 -5.51 20.26
C TRP A 142 16.77 -5.68 20.78
N LEU A 143 15.84 -6.07 19.89
CA LEU A 143 14.44 -6.23 20.27
C LEU A 143 14.21 -7.37 21.26
N ILE A 144 14.85 -8.53 21.03
CA ILE A 144 14.71 -9.67 21.94
C ILE A 144 15.22 -9.28 23.33
N ASP A 145 16.43 -8.71 23.40
CA ASP A 145 17.00 -8.23 24.67
C ASP A 145 16.05 -7.25 25.39
N TYR A 146 15.51 -6.26 24.66
CA TYR A 146 14.57 -5.29 25.21
C TYR A 146 13.31 -5.96 25.79
N LEU A 147 12.68 -6.86 25.03
CA LEU A 147 11.43 -7.53 25.45
C LEU A 147 11.64 -8.49 26.63
N LEU A 148 12.84 -9.07 26.78
CA LEU A 148 13.16 -9.91 27.94
C LEU A 148 13.33 -9.08 29.21
N GLN A 149 13.86 -7.87 29.10
CA GLN A 149 13.99 -6.94 30.22
C GLN A 149 12.67 -6.19 30.52
N HIS A 150 11.82 -6.02 29.51
CA HIS A 150 10.55 -5.30 29.60
C HIS A 150 9.39 -6.18 29.11
N PRO A 151 9.03 -7.26 29.84
CA PRO A 151 7.97 -8.16 29.41
C PRO A 151 6.64 -7.41 29.25
N GLY A 152 6.05 -7.51 28.06
CA GLY A 152 4.76 -6.88 27.77
C GLY A 152 4.83 -5.43 27.27
N ALA A 153 6.03 -4.86 27.07
CA ALA A 153 6.18 -3.53 26.50
C ALA A 153 5.40 -3.37 25.18
N PRO A 154 4.56 -2.33 25.03
CA PRO A 154 3.81 -2.08 23.80
C PRO A 154 4.76 -1.65 22.67
N ILE A 155 4.31 -1.85 21.42
CA ILE A 155 5.12 -1.54 20.23
C ILE A 155 5.56 -0.08 20.17
N ASP A 156 4.75 0.87 20.64
CA ASP A 156 5.10 2.29 20.59
C ASP A 156 6.25 2.63 21.53
N GLU A 157 6.31 1.97 22.70
CA GLU A 157 7.43 2.09 23.63
C GLU A 157 8.71 1.49 23.03
N VAL A 158 8.62 0.30 22.44
CA VAL A 158 9.74 -0.35 21.72
C VAL A 158 10.26 0.57 20.62
N LEU A 159 9.38 1.19 19.83
CA LEU A 159 9.75 2.10 18.76
C LEU A 159 10.41 3.38 19.28
N ALA A 160 10.00 3.89 20.44
CA ALA A 160 10.63 5.03 21.08
C ALA A 160 12.03 4.67 21.63
N ALA A 161 12.14 3.58 22.40
CA ALA A 161 13.40 3.11 23.00
C ALA A 161 14.45 2.70 21.95
N SER A 162 14.01 2.21 20.78
CA SER A 162 14.89 1.77 19.70
C SER A 162 15.53 2.89 18.87
N ALA A 163 15.23 4.17 19.12
CA ALA A 163 15.63 5.27 18.24
C ALA A 163 17.15 5.26 17.95
N GLU A 164 17.99 5.15 18.97
CA GLU A 164 19.45 5.09 18.80
C GLU A 164 19.92 3.81 18.11
N ALA A 165 19.33 2.66 18.47
CA ALA A 165 19.65 1.37 17.86
C ALA A 165 19.33 1.37 16.35
N ARG A 166 18.21 1.98 15.95
CA ARG A 166 17.88 2.16 14.53
C ARG A 166 18.95 2.99 13.81
N GLN A 167 19.41 4.09 14.40
CA GLN A 167 20.47 4.90 13.79
C GLN A 167 21.82 4.16 13.74
N GLU A 168 22.17 3.41 14.79
CA GLU A 168 23.43 2.66 14.87
C GLU A 168 23.58 1.62 13.76
N VAL A 169 22.51 0.87 13.47
CA VAL A 169 22.52 -0.20 12.46
C VAL A 169 22.82 0.34 11.06
N TYR A 170 22.51 1.61 10.80
CA TYR A 170 22.82 2.29 9.54
C TYR A 170 24.05 3.21 9.61
N ARG A 171 24.84 3.18 10.69
CA ARG A 171 26.06 4.00 10.80
C ARG A 171 27.05 3.75 9.66
N TRP A 172 27.07 2.53 9.10
CA TRP A 172 27.89 2.21 7.92
C TRP A 172 27.46 3.01 6.67
N LEU A 173 26.17 3.34 6.55
CA LEU A 173 25.61 4.10 5.43
C LEU A 173 26.07 5.55 5.49
N MET A 174 26.30 6.10 6.68
CA MET A 174 26.77 7.48 6.88
C MET A 174 28.25 7.69 6.49
N LYS A 175 29.02 6.62 6.29
CA LYS A 175 30.43 6.73 5.88
C LYS A 175 30.54 7.27 4.44
N THR A 176 31.41 8.28 4.24
CA THR A 176 31.57 9.05 2.99
C THR A 176 31.87 8.22 1.74
N GLY A 177 32.47 7.03 1.88
CA GLY A 177 32.74 6.11 0.77
C GLY A 177 31.52 5.38 0.19
N ARG A 178 30.31 5.56 0.75
CA ARG A 178 29.09 4.83 0.35
C ARG A 178 28.12 5.66 -0.50
N ARG A 179 28.62 6.57 -1.34
CA ARG A 179 27.82 7.52 -2.12
C ARG A 179 26.64 6.86 -2.85
N HIS A 180 26.89 5.83 -3.65
CA HIS A 180 25.83 5.18 -4.43
C HIS A 180 24.73 4.55 -3.57
N ALA A 181 25.08 3.98 -2.41
CA ALA A 181 24.11 3.41 -1.50
C ALA A 181 23.27 4.50 -0.83
N GLN A 182 23.91 5.58 -0.39
CA GLN A 182 23.23 6.75 0.18
C GLN A 182 22.29 7.40 -0.84
N ASP A 183 22.74 7.64 -2.08
CA ASP A 183 21.94 8.26 -3.15
C ASP A 183 20.67 7.43 -3.42
N ARG A 184 20.79 6.09 -3.48
CA ARG A 184 19.62 5.21 -3.58
C ARG A 184 18.63 5.39 -2.44
N ARG A 185 19.09 5.44 -1.19
CA ARG A 185 18.19 5.56 -0.02
C ARG A 185 17.47 6.89 0.03
N ILE A 186 18.16 7.94 -0.39
CA ILE A 186 17.59 9.27 -0.52
C ILE A 186 16.53 9.28 -1.63
N LEU A 187 16.83 8.71 -2.80
CA LEU A 187 15.86 8.55 -3.89
C LEU A 187 14.64 7.72 -3.46
N ASP A 188 14.83 6.63 -2.69
CA ASP A 188 13.75 5.81 -2.15
C ASP A 188 12.77 6.67 -1.31
N LEU A 189 13.28 7.59 -0.46
CA LEU A 189 12.45 8.49 0.34
C LEU A 189 11.76 9.57 -0.50
N LEU A 190 12.49 10.17 -1.44
CA LEU A 190 11.93 11.19 -2.34
C LEU A 190 10.80 10.63 -3.21
N GLU A 191 10.94 9.39 -3.68
CA GLU A 191 9.88 8.70 -4.40
C GLU A 191 8.64 8.52 -3.51
N ILE A 192 8.81 8.13 -2.24
CA ILE A 192 7.69 8.03 -1.28
C ILE A 192 7.00 9.38 -1.09
N GLU A 193 7.75 10.48 -0.94
CA GLU A 193 7.19 11.83 -0.81
C GLU A 193 6.46 12.28 -2.08
N ALA A 194 6.98 11.95 -3.26
CA ALA A 194 6.30 12.19 -4.53
C ALA A 194 4.95 11.47 -4.61
N PHE A 195 4.87 10.21 -4.14
CA PHE A 195 3.62 9.49 -4.05
C PHE A 195 2.66 10.06 -3.00
N GLN A 196 3.14 10.70 -1.93
CA GLN A 196 2.29 11.44 -0.99
C GLN A 196 1.67 12.68 -1.65
N GLN A 197 2.43 13.40 -2.49
CA GLN A 197 1.88 14.53 -3.27
C GLN A 197 0.83 14.05 -4.27
N LEU A 198 1.09 12.94 -4.97
CA LEU A 198 0.12 12.31 -5.87
C LEU A 198 -1.15 11.87 -5.13
N HIS A 199 -0.98 11.28 -3.94
CA HIS A 199 -2.09 10.85 -3.08
C HIS A 199 -3.01 12.01 -2.71
N GLN A 200 -2.47 13.17 -2.32
CA GLN A 200 -3.28 14.35 -2.01
C GLN A 200 -4.15 14.80 -3.20
N GLN A 201 -3.66 14.64 -4.43
CA GLN A 201 -4.45 14.95 -5.62
C GLN A 201 -5.54 13.92 -5.86
N TRP A 202 -5.24 12.63 -5.70
CA TRP A 202 -6.21 11.56 -5.83
C TRP A 202 -7.33 11.66 -4.78
N GLN A 203 -7.03 12.09 -3.56
CA GLN A 203 -8.04 12.33 -2.52
C GLN A 203 -9.05 13.41 -2.93
N ARG A 204 -8.61 14.46 -3.63
CA ARG A 204 -9.53 15.49 -4.16
C ARG A 204 -10.53 14.89 -5.16
N LEU A 205 -10.09 13.89 -5.91
CA LEU A 205 -10.89 13.15 -6.89
C LEU A 205 -11.72 12.00 -6.30
N GLY A 206 -11.71 11.81 -4.97
CA GLY A 206 -12.53 10.80 -4.28
C GLY A 206 -11.80 9.54 -3.84
N TYR A 207 -10.47 9.45 -4.02
CA TYR A 207 -9.70 8.29 -3.56
C TYR A 207 -9.87 8.08 -2.04
N PRO A 208 -10.30 6.88 -1.60
CA PRO A 208 -10.90 6.71 -0.28
C PRO A 208 -9.90 6.30 0.81
N PHE A 209 -8.64 6.05 0.48
CA PHE A 209 -7.65 5.53 1.42
C PHE A 209 -6.76 6.64 1.99
N ALA A 210 -6.28 6.41 3.22
CA ALA A 210 -5.42 7.33 3.95
C ALA A 210 -3.97 7.40 3.40
N SER A 211 -3.60 6.48 2.50
CA SER A 211 -2.29 6.44 1.85
C SER A 211 -2.40 5.82 0.47
N LEU A 212 -1.49 6.18 -0.42
CA LEU A 212 -1.27 5.55 -1.71
C LEU A 212 -0.04 4.64 -1.64
N THR A 213 -0.03 3.50 -2.33
CA THR A 213 1.15 2.63 -2.39
C THR A 213 2.26 3.34 -3.18
N PRO A 214 3.43 3.63 -2.59
CA PRO A 214 4.52 4.33 -3.26
C PRO A 214 5.24 3.37 -4.22
N SER A 215 4.62 3.13 -5.38
CA SER A 215 5.08 2.19 -6.37
C SER A 215 4.62 2.63 -7.75
N LEU A 216 5.51 2.52 -8.73
CA LEU A 216 5.16 2.73 -10.13
C LEU A 216 4.04 1.79 -10.62
N ALA A 217 3.85 0.64 -9.96
CA ALA A 217 2.74 -0.28 -10.22
C ALA A 217 1.36 0.33 -9.91
N THR A 218 1.29 1.49 -9.24
CA THR A 218 0.05 2.25 -9.07
C THR A 218 -0.60 2.57 -10.43
N ALA A 219 0.21 2.75 -11.48
CA ALA A 219 -0.26 2.98 -12.85
C ALA A 219 -1.10 1.82 -13.43
N ILE A 220 -1.01 0.62 -12.83
CA ILE A 220 -1.72 -0.59 -13.23
C ILE A 220 -2.61 -1.13 -12.10
N GLY A 221 -2.92 -0.31 -11.09
CA GLY A 221 -3.93 -0.62 -10.07
C GLY A 221 -3.40 -1.27 -8.79
N SER A 222 -2.10 -1.25 -8.49
CA SER A 222 -1.57 -1.82 -7.23
C SER A 222 -2.00 -1.08 -5.96
N SER A 223 -2.51 0.15 -6.09
CA SER A 223 -3.01 0.97 -4.97
C SER A 223 -4.47 0.70 -4.60
N GLY A 224 -5.18 -0.14 -5.37
CA GLY A 224 -6.59 -0.48 -5.15
C GLY A 224 -7.55 0.71 -5.23
N ASP A 225 -8.85 0.44 -5.14
CA ASP A 225 -9.90 1.45 -4.97
C ASP A 225 -11.19 0.81 -4.43
N ARG A 226 -12.18 1.62 -4.04
CA ARG A 226 -13.55 1.16 -3.74
C ARG A 226 -14.44 1.36 -4.99
N PRO A 227 -15.32 0.42 -5.34
CA PRO A 227 -16.22 0.58 -6.49
C PRO A 227 -17.03 1.89 -6.46
N ALA A 228 -17.48 2.34 -5.28
CA ALA A 228 -18.20 3.60 -5.13
C ALA A 228 -17.34 4.84 -5.44
N ALA A 229 -16.05 4.84 -5.07
CA ALA A 229 -15.13 5.94 -5.36
C ALA A 229 -14.80 6.01 -6.85
N LEU A 230 -14.69 4.85 -7.51
CA LEU A 230 -14.53 4.80 -8.97
C LEU A 230 -15.77 5.32 -9.71
N ALA A 231 -16.98 5.03 -9.23
CA ALA A 231 -18.20 5.61 -9.77
C ALA A 231 -18.24 7.13 -9.54
N GLU A 232 -17.84 7.61 -8.36
CA GLU A 232 -17.72 9.04 -8.06
C GLU A 232 -16.74 9.74 -9.02
N LEU A 233 -15.62 9.12 -9.35
CA LEU A 233 -14.68 9.65 -10.36
C LEU A 233 -15.32 9.78 -11.74
N MET A 234 -16.12 8.80 -12.18
CA MET A 234 -16.88 8.90 -13.43
C MET A 234 -17.89 10.06 -13.35
N GLY A 235 -18.56 10.23 -12.22
CA GLY A 235 -19.44 11.36 -11.96
C GLY A 235 -18.73 12.71 -12.06
N ILE A 236 -17.50 12.83 -11.55
CA ILE A 236 -16.68 14.04 -11.69
C ILE A 236 -16.41 14.34 -13.17
N ILE A 237 -16.07 13.31 -13.96
CA ILE A 237 -15.75 13.45 -15.40
C ILE A 237 -17.00 13.87 -16.18
N VAL A 238 -18.14 13.22 -15.94
CA VAL A 238 -19.43 13.55 -16.56
C VAL A 238 -19.84 15.00 -16.24
N ASN A 239 -19.61 15.45 -15.01
CA ASN A 239 -19.92 16.81 -14.57
C ASN A 239 -18.80 17.83 -14.90
N GLY A 240 -17.99 17.57 -15.93
CA GLY A 240 -16.96 18.49 -16.41
C GLY A 240 -15.94 18.88 -15.35
N GLY A 241 -15.61 17.98 -14.42
CA GLY A 241 -14.63 18.17 -13.35
C GLY A 241 -15.20 18.70 -12.02
N ILE A 242 -16.53 18.73 -11.87
CA ILE A 242 -17.21 19.09 -10.61
C ILE A 242 -17.53 17.82 -9.82
N ARG A 243 -17.10 17.80 -8.55
CA ARG A 243 -17.48 16.77 -7.59
C ARG A 243 -18.72 17.22 -6.81
N TYR A 244 -19.77 16.41 -6.87
CA TYR A 244 -20.95 16.56 -6.03
C TYR A 244 -20.91 15.57 -4.88
N PRO A 245 -21.46 15.92 -3.69
CA PRO A 245 -21.58 14.95 -2.60
C PRO A 245 -22.50 13.80 -3.00
N ALA A 246 -22.02 12.56 -2.87
CA ALA A 246 -22.86 11.38 -3.07
C ALA A 246 -23.91 11.27 -1.95
N ARG A 247 -25.19 11.16 -2.32
CA ARG A 247 -26.30 10.96 -1.39
C ARG A 247 -27.10 9.74 -1.82
N LEU A 248 -27.45 8.90 -0.86
CA LEU A 248 -28.33 7.74 -1.08
C LEU A 248 -29.78 8.05 -0.70
N VAL A 249 -29.96 8.94 0.27
CA VAL A 249 -31.27 9.39 0.76
C VAL A 249 -31.31 10.90 0.63
N GLU A 250 -32.30 11.40 -0.10
CA GLU A 250 -32.53 12.84 -0.27
C GLU A 250 -33.64 13.35 0.63
N ASN A 251 -34.65 12.51 0.90
CA ASN A 251 -35.82 12.90 1.69
C ASN A 251 -36.21 11.80 2.67
N LEU A 252 -36.59 12.19 3.89
CA LEU A 252 -37.23 11.31 4.88
C LEU A 252 -38.56 11.95 5.30
N HIS A 253 -39.66 11.22 5.12
CA HIS A 253 -41.00 11.68 5.46
C HIS A 253 -41.57 10.82 6.59
N PHE A 254 -41.79 11.44 7.74
CA PHE A 254 -42.27 10.79 8.95
C PHE A 254 -43.71 11.20 9.26
N ALA A 255 -44.47 10.25 9.81
CA ALA A 255 -45.81 10.47 10.38
C ALA A 255 -46.76 11.23 9.42
N SER A 256 -46.71 10.88 8.14
CA SER A 256 -47.56 11.44 7.08
C SER A 256 -49.03 11.42 7.49
N GLN A 257 -49.73 12.54 7.25
CA GLN A 257 -51.14 12.75 7.59
C GLN A 257 -51.44 12.72 9.09
N THR A 258 -50.46 13.09 9.93
CA THR A 258 -50.66 13.26 11.37
C THR A 258 -50.17 14.65 11.82
N PRO A 259 -50.60 15.14 13.01
CA PRO A 259 -50.06 16.38 13.57
C PRO A 259 -48.54 16.38 13.82
N TYR A 260 -47.89 15.21 13.77
CA TYR A 260 -46.44 15.05 13.95
C TYR A 260 -45.69 14.92 12.62
N GLU A 261 -46.36 15.17 11.50
CA GLU A 261 -45.79 15.05 10.17
C GLU A 261 -44.51 15.87 10.04
N THR A 262 -43.40 15.21 9.70
CA THR A 262 -42.08 15.83 9.62
C THR A 262 -41.40 15.40 8.32
N LEU A 263 -40.92 16.38 7.56
CA LEU A 263 -40.22 16.16 6.31
C LEU A 263 -38.78 16.69 6.42
N PHE A 264 -37.81 15.78 6.32
CA PHE A 264 -36.39 16.13 6.21
C PHE A 264 -35.98 16.08 4.75
N ILE A 265 -35.65 17.23 4.17
CA ILE A 265 -35.14 17.35 2.80
C ILE A 265 -33.66 17.70 2.87
N ALA A 266 -32.84 16.95 2.15
CA ALA A 266 -31.43 17.23 2.04
C ALA A 266 -31.21 18.48 1.17
N LEU A 267 -30.69 19.55 1.76
CA LEU A 267 -30.47 20.82 1.05
C LEU A 267 -29.51 20.64 -0.13
N PRO A 268 -29.71 21.30 -1.28
CA PRO A 268 -28.76 21.26 -2.39
C PRO A 268 -27.36 21.67 -1.92
N THR A 269 -26.36 20.84 -2.19
CA THR A 269 -24.95 21.21 -1.93
C THR A 269 -24.32 21.71 -3.21
N ALA A 270 -23.66 22.87 -3.14
CA ALA A 270 -22.84 23.34 -4.23
C ALA A 270 -21.73 22.31 -4.53
N GLY A 271 -21.62 21.89 -5.78
CA GLY A 271 -20.51 21.05 -6.23
C GLY A 271 -19.18 21.80 -6.14
N ARG A 272 -18.08 21.05 -5.98
CA ARG A 272 -16.73 21.61 -5.93
C ARG A 272 -15.97 21.28 -7.20
N ARG A 273 -15.36 22.27 -7.85
CA ARG A 273 -14.42 22.03 -8.95
C ARG A 273 -13.15 21.36 -8.43
N VAL A 274 -12.88 20.15 -8.91
CA VAL A 274 -11.72 19.33 -8.52
C VAL A 274 -10.83 18.97 -9.71
N MET A 275 -11.33 19.13 -10.93
CA MET A 275 -10.60 18.92 -12.18
C MET A 275 -10.94 20.06 -13.14
N ASP A 276 -9.95 20.47 -13.93
CA ASP A 276 -10.14 21.44 -15.00
C ASP A 276 -11.13 20.91 -16.05
N PRO A 277 -12.09 21.71 -16.54
CA PRO A 277 -13.05 21.27 -17.55
C PRO A 277 -12.40 20.70 -18.83
N ALA A 278 -11.30 21.29 -19.29
CA ALA A 278 -10.60 20.82 -20.48
C ALA A 278 -9.98 19.43 -20.25
N ILE A 279 -9.43 19.19 -19.05
CA ILE A 279 -8.91 17.87 -18.67
C ILE A 279 -10.05 16.86 -18.59
N ALA A 280 -11.18 17.22 -17.98
CA ALA A 280 -12.35 16.33 -17.89
C ALA A 280 -12.85 15.94 -19.29
N ALA A 281 -12.90 16.88 -20.23
CA ALA A 281 -13.28 16.62 -21.62
C ALA A 281 -12.31 15.65 -22.32
N VAL A 282 -10.99 15.84 -22.15
CA VAL A 282 -9.98 14.93 -22.72
C VAL A 282 -10.12 13.51 -22.14
N VAL A 283 -10.28 13.40 -20.83
CA VAL A 283 -10.48 12.10 -20.16
C VAL A 283 -11.78 11.44 -20.64
N ARG A 284 -12.86 12.20 -20.78
CA ARG A 284 -14.14 11.71 -21.29
C ARG A 284 -14.00 11.12 -22.69
N THR A 285 -13.33 11.82 -23.60
CA THR A 285 -13.06 11.34 -24.97
C THR A 285 -12.24 10.05 -24.96
N ALA A 286 -11.19 9.97 -24.13
CA ALA A 286 -10.38 8.75 -24.01
C ALA A 286 -11.19 7.56 -23.48
N LEU A 287 -12.09 7.77 -22.52
CA LEU A 287 -12.97 6.72 -21.98
C LEU A 287 -14.01 6.23 -23.02
N ILE A 288 -14.52 7.14 -23.85
CA ILE A 288 -15.41 6.79 -24.98
C ILE A 288 -14.65 5.91 -25.97
N ASP A 289 -13.41 6.26 -26.30
CA ASP A 289 -12.58 5.48 -27.23
C ASP A 289 -12.33 4.04 -26.74
N VAL A 290 -12.15 3.83 -25.43
CA VAL A 290 -12.06 2.47 -24.86
C VAL A 290 -13.30 1.61 -25.16
N THR A 291 -14.47 2.22 -25.24
CA THR A 291 -15.75 1.54 -25.52
C THR A 291 -16.04 1.43 -27.01
N LEU A 292 -15.51 2.34 -27.84
CA LEU A 292 -15.63 2.26 -29.30
C LEU A 292 -14.62 1.29 -29.89
N ASN A 293 -13.34 1.48 -29.57
CA ASN A 293 -12.20 0.86 -30.25
C ASN A 293 -11.36 -0.04 -29.33
N GLY A 294 -11.58 0.03 -28.02
CA GLY A 294 -10.76 -0.66 -27.02
C GLY A 294 -11.38 -1.92 -26.42
N THR A 295 -10.94 -2.19 -25.19
CA THR A 295 -11.29 -3.40 -24.42
C THR A 295 -12.78 -3.53 -24.08
N ALA A 296 -13.56 -2.45 -24.18
CA ALA A 296 -15.00 -2.47 -23.89
C ALA A 296 -15.87 -2.49 -25.16
N ARG A 297 -15.28 -2.70 -26.35
CA ARG A 297 -16.00 -2.74 -27.64
C ARG A 297 -17.17 -3.71 -27.71
N ALA A 298 -17.18 -4.75 -26.87
CA ALA A 298 -18.28 -5.71 -26.80
C ALA A 298 -19.62 -5.05 -26.42
N LEU A 299 -19.59 -3.85 -25.83
CA LEU A 299 -20.80 -3.11 -25.47
C LEU A 299 -21.50 -2.49 -26.69
N GLN A 300 -20.81 -2.30 -27.82
CA GLN A 300 -21.33 -1.57 -28.99
C GLN A 300 -22.63 -2.18 -29.55
N GLY A 301 -22.84 -3.48 -29.39
CA GLY A 301 -24.06 -4.17 -29.81
C GLY A 301 -25.28 -3.95 -28.90
N PHE A 302 -25.12 -3.27 -27.76
CA PHE A 302 -26.17 -3.10 -26.75
C PHE A 302 -26.57 -1.63 -26.53
N VAL A 303 -25.97 -0.69 -27.23
CA VAL A 303 -26.17 0.76 -27.00
C VAL A 303 -27.22 1.39 -27.92
N GLN A 304 -27.93 0.61 -28.73
CA GLN A 304 -29.03 1.13 -29.55
C GLN A 304 -30.23 1.51 -28.68
N ARG A 305 -30.81 2.66 -28.99
CA ARG A 305 -32.08 3.14 -28.43
C ARG A 305 -33.24 2.69 -29.32
N ALA A 306 -34.45 2.75 -28.79
CA ALA A 306 -35.67 2.40 -29.54
C ALA A 306 -35.93 3.31 -30.75
N ASP A 307 -35.45 4.56 -30.71
CA ASP A 307 -35.57 5.55 -31.80
C ASP A 307 -34.49 5.39 -32.90
N GLY A 308 -33.62 4.38 -32.81
CA GLY A 308 -32.54 4.13 -33.75
C GLY A 308 -31.25 4.91 -33.48
N SER A 309 -31.26 5.86 -32.55
CA SER A 309 -30.04 6.53 -32.07
C SER A 309 -29.25 5.64 -31.09
N ARG A 310 -28.10 6.11 -30.62
CA ARG A 310 -27.20 5.30 -29.76
C ARG A 310 -26.85 6.04 -28.48
N HIS A 311 -26.82 5.33 -27.37
CA HIS A 311 -26.21 5.86 -26.14
C HIS A 311 -24.72 6.06 -26.34
N LEU A 312 -24.21 7.20 -25.87
CA LEU A 312 -22.79 7.48 -25.81
C LEU A 312 -22.23 6.83 -24.54
N VAL A 313 -21.54 5.70 -24.68
CA VAL A 313 -20.95 5.02 -23.52
C VAL A 313 -19.44 5.17 -23.54
N GLY A 314 -18.89 5.58 -22.40
CA GLY A 314 -17.46 5.55 -22.14
C GLY A 314 -17.15 4.81 -20.84
N GLY A 315 -15.93 4.31 -20.70
CA GLY A 315 -15.55 3.62 -19.49
C GLY A 315 -14.14 3.05 -19.53
N LYS A 316 -13.74 2.43 -18.42
CA LYS A 316 -12.46 1.74 -18.31
C LYS A 316 -12.62 0.37 -17.69
N THR A 317 -11.94 -0.58 -18.30
CA THR A 317 -11.83 -1.96 -17.86
C THR A 317 -10.63 -2.16 -16.91
N GLY A 318 -10.77 -3.08 -15.96
CA GLY A 318 -9.66 -3.54 -15.11
C GLY A 318 -9.81 -5.03 -14.82
N THR A 319 -8.71 -5.78 -14.88
CA THR A 319 -8.66 -7.18 -14.46
C THR A 319 -7.45 -7.35 -13.55
N GLY A 320 -7.64 -7.96 -12.39
CA GLY A 320 -6.58 -8.23 -11.41
C GLY A 320 -6.61 -9.68 -10.96
N ASP A 321 -5.44 -10.32 -10.98
CA ASP A 321 -5.17 -11.59 -10.32
C ASP A 321 -4.23 -11.30 -9.14
N HIS A 322 -4.79 -11.15 -7.95
CA HIS A 322 -4.03 -10.77 -6.77
C HIS A 322 -3.42 -12.03 -6.14
N ARG A 323 -2.10 -12.08 -6.13
CA ARG A 323 -1.30 -13.16 -5.52
C ARG A 323 -0.30 -12.60 -4.54
N PHE A 324 -0.08 -13.33 -3.46
CA PHE A 324 1.01 -13.09 -2.52
C PHE A 324 2.17 -13.99 -2.90
N GLU A 325 3.27 -13.38 -3.34
CA GLU A 325 4.45 -14.10 -3.80
C GLU A 325 5.66 -13.82 -2.93
N VAL A 326 6.36 -14.88 -2.53
CA VAL A 326 7.59 -14.79 -1.76
C VAL A 326 8.75 -15.15 -2.67
N TYR A 327 9.74 -14.28 -2.75
CA TYR A 327 10.92 -14.44 -3.58
C TYR A 327 12.20 -14.60 -2.72
N ALA A 328 13.07 -15.53 -3.10
CA ALA A 328 14.45 -15.62 -2.63
C ALA A 328 15.36 -14.79 -3.53
N SER A 329 16.52 -14.37 -3.01
CA SER A 329 17.51 -13.67 -3.81
C SER A 329 18.29 -14.63 -4.73
N PRO A 330 18.53 -14.31 -6.02
CA PRO A 330 18.05 -13.15 -6.77
C PRO A 330 16.80 -13.51 -7.61
N GLY A 331 15.60 -13.23 -7.09
CA GLY A 331 14.34 -13.32 -7.85
C GLY A 331 13.74 -14.72 -8.01
N ARG A 332 14.18 -15.73 -7.25
CA ARG A 332 13.60 -17.08 -7.32
C ARG A 332 12.30 -17.14 -6.52
N LEU A 333 11.17 -17.41 -7.18
CA LEU A 333 9.88 -17.61 -6.50
C LEU A 333 9.96 -18.82 -5.55
N ILE A 334 9.66 -18.60 -4.27
CA ILE A 334 9.60 -19.61 -3.21
C ILE A 334 8.17 -20.11 -3.03
N SER A 335 7.21 -19.20 -3.02
CA SER A 335 5.80 -19.53 -2.86
C SER A 335 4.93 -18.48 -3.55
N SER A 336 3.77 -18.91 -4.05
CA SER A 336 2.73 -18.05 -4.60
C SER A 336 1.39 -18.51 -4.02
N ARG A 337 0.66 -17.58 -3.42
CA ARG A 337 -0.65 -17.82 -2.81
C ARG A 337 -1.68 -16.91 -3.43
N VAL A 338 -2.73 -17.48 -4.01
CA VAL A 338 -3.85 -16.71 -4.56
C VAL A 338 -4.61 -16.01 -3.44
N VAL A 339 -4.91 -14.72 -3.64
CA VAL A 339 -5.61 -13.86 -2.68
C VAL A 339 -7.03 -13.57 -3.17
N ASN A 340 -7.18 -13.12 -4.42
CA ASN A 340 -8.47 -12.89 -5.05
C ASN A 340 -8.33 -12.71 -6.56
N ARG A 341 -9.47 -12.79 -7.26
CA ARG A 341 -9.61 -12.36 -8.65
C ARG A 341 -10.68 -11.29 -8.76
N VAL A 342 -10.39 -10.25 -9.53
CA VAL A 342 -11.30 -9.12 -9.74
C VAL A 342 -11.37 -8.74 -11.23
N ALA A 343 -12.57 -8.40 -11.68
CA ALA A 343 -12.79 -7.78 -12.97
C ALA A 343 -13.80 -6.64 -12.81
N THR A 344 -13.41 -5.45 -13.23
CA THR A 344 -14.20 -4.23 -13.04
C THR A 344 -14.39 -3.50 -14.36
N PHE A 345 -15.58 -2.95 -14.55
CA PHE A 345 -15.86 -1.95 -15.57
C PHE A 345 -16.47 -0.72 -14.90
N VAL A 346 -15.76 0.41 -14.98
CA VAL A 346 -16.24 1.73 -14.57
C VAL A 346 -16.74 2.45 -15.81
N PHE A 347 -17.90 3.09 -15.74
CA PHE A 347 -18.57 3.58 -16.94
C PHE A 347 -19.35 4.87 -16.72
N MET A 348 -19.64 5.53 -17.83
CA MET A 348 -20.59 6.62 -17.98
C MET A 348 -21.45 6.36 -19.21
N ILE A 349 -22.73 6.72 -19.14
CA ILE A 349 -23.71 6.64 -20.23
C ILE A 349 -24.29 8.03 -20.42
N ASP A 350 -24.12 8.54 -21.64
CA ASP A 350 -24.44 9.89 -22.07
C ASP A 350 -23.79 10.94 -21.15
N ASP A 351 -24.56 11.94 -20.71
CA ASP A 351 -24.12 13.02 -19.83
C ASP A 351 -24.77 12.94 -18.43
N ARG A 352 -25.32 11.77 -18.07
CA ARG A 352 -26.22 11.64 -16.90
C ARG A 352 -25.88 10.47 -15.99
N PHE A 353 -25.64 9.31 -16.56
CA PHE A 353 -25.52 8.08 -15.78
C PHE A 353 -24.06 7.66 -15.72
N TYR A 354 -23.66 7.12 -14.59
CA TYR A 354 -22.33 6.59 -14.36
C TYR A 354 -22.38 5.52 -13.27
N GLY A 355 -21.39 4.65 -13.26
CA GLY A 355 -21.38 3.55 -12.31
C GLY A 355 -20.18 2.65 -12.43
N THR A 356 -20.24 1.54 -11.69
CA THR A 356 -19.21 0.52 -11.69
C THR A 356 -19.85 -0.85 -11.54
N ILE A 357 -19.41 -1.81 -12.35
CA ILE A 357 -19.75 -3.23 -12.19
C ILE A 357 -18.46 -3.98 -11.88
N THR A 358 -18.46 -4.74 -10.79
CA THR A 358 -17.31 -5.54 -10.35
C THR A 358 -17.72 -6.99 -10.14
N ALA A 359 -17.02 -7.91 -10.80
CA ALA A 359 -16.99 -9.32 -10.45
C ALA A 359 -15.81 -9.58 -9.52
N TYR A 360 -16.05 -10.22 -8.39
CA TYR A 360 -15.06 -10.44 -7.34
C TYR A 360 -15.17 -11.84 -6.77
N VAL A 361 -14.04 -12.56 -6.74
CA VAL A 361 -13.93 -13.87 -6.09
C VAL A 361 -12.83 -13.79 -5.03
N PRO A 362 -13.16 -13.88 -3.73
CA PRO A 362 -12.18 -13.86 -2.66
C PRO A 362 -11.53 -15.22 -2.45
N GLY A 363 -10.33 -15.22 -1.89
CA GLY A 363 -9.66 -16.40 -1.32
C GLY A 363 -9.01 -17.31 -2.35
N ALA A 364 -8.50 -18.45 -1.86
CA ALA A 364 -7.75 -19.41 -2.67
C ALA A 364 -8.59 -20.02 -3.81
N GLN A 365 -9.90 -20.14 -3.63
CA GLN A 365 -10.84 -20.61 -4.65
C GLN A 365 -10.85 -19.74 -5.91
N ALA A 366 -10.39 -18.49 -5.84
CA ALA A 366 -10.24 -17.63 -7.01
C ALA A 366 -9.31 -18.24 -8.08
N ALA A 367 -8.44 -19.19 -7.70
CA ALA A 367 -7.61 -19.96 -8.62
C ALA A 367 -8.41 -20.79 -9.64
N GLN A 368 -9.68 -21.11 -9.34
CA GLN A 368 -10.57 -21.91 -10.18
C GLN A 368 -11.35 -21.06 -11.20
N TYR A 369 -11.21 -19.74 -11.16
CA TYR A 369 -12.00 -18.83 -11.98
C TYR A 369 -11.16 -18.13 -13.03
N GLU A 370 -11.61 -18.19 -14.28
CA GLU A 370 -11.03 -17.49 -15.42
C GLU A 370 -12.04 -16.52 -16.01
N PHE A 371 -12.02 -15.26 -15.54
CA PHE A 371 -12.82 -14.18 -16.13
C PHE A 371 -12.01 -12.90 -16.28
N THR A 372 -12.35 -12.11 -17.29
CA THR A 372 -11.75 -10.78 -17.54
C THR A 372 -12.79 -9.70 -17.35
N SER A 373 -12.38 -8.44 -17.48
CA SER A 373 -13.27 -7.28 -17.58
C SER A 373 -14.30 -7.36 -18.72
N GLY A 374 -14.21 -8.33 -19.63
CA GLY A 374 -15.27 -8.60 -20.59
C GLY A 374 -16.59 -9.05 -19.93
N LEU A 375 -16.52 -9.73 -18.78
CA LEU A 375 -17.70 -10.13 -18.01
C LEU A 375 -18.54 -8.94 -17.54
N PRO A 376 -18.01 -7.97 -16.76
CA PRO A 376 -18.79 -6.81 -16.33
C PRO A 376 -19.25 -5.92 -17.51
N VAL A 377 -18.48 -5.84 -18.61
CA VAL A 377 -18.92 -5.13 -19.83
C VAL A 377 -20.15 -5.79 -20.44
N ARG A 378 -20.13 -7.12 -20.62
CA ARG A 378 -21.29 -7.85 -21.17
C ARG A 378 -22.48 -7.83 -20.22
N LEU A 379 -22.24 -7.84 -18.91
CA LEU A 379 -23.31 -7.69 -17.92
C LEU A 379 -24.00 -6.33 -18.05
N LEU A 380 -23.25 -5.22 -18.20
CA LEU A 380 -23.88 -3.92 -18.47
C LEU A 380 -24.71 -3.98 -19.75
N GLY A 381 -24.17 -4.57 -20.83
CA GLY A 381 -24.88 -4.73 -22.10
C GLY A 381 -26.20 -5.50 -21.95
N ALA A 382 -26.20 -6.60 -21.20
CA ALA A 382 -27.40 -7.39 -20.91
C ALA A 382 -28.42 -6.63 -20.06
N LEU A 383 -27.98 -5.66 -19.24
CA LEU A 383 -28.85 -4.81 -18.44
C LEU A 383 -29.43 -3.62 -19.22
N MET A 384 -28.86 -3.25 -20.39
CA MET A 384 -29.31 -2.08 -21.16
C MET A 384 -30.82 -2.09 -21.46
N PRO A 385 -31.45 -3.21 -21.89
CA PRO A 385 -32.91 -3.23 -22.11
C PRO A 385 -33.72 -2.96 -20.84
N THR A 386 -33.29 -3.51 -19.71
CA THR A 386 -33.92 -3.28 -18.39
C THR A 386 -33.76 -1.84 -17.93
N LEU A 387 -32.64 -1.20 -18.28
CA LEU A 387 -32.34 0.19 -17.94
C LEU A 387 -32.95 1.21 -18.91
N ALA A 388 -33.34 0.81 -20.13
CA ALA A 388 -33.84 1.71 -21.17
C ALA A 388 -34.96 2.65 -20.69
N PRO A 389 -35.99 2.20 -19.92
CA PRO A 389 -37.02 3.11 -19.42
C PRO A 389 -36.50 4.25 -18.53
N LEU A 390 -35.34 4.07 -17.89
CA LEU A 390 -34.66 5.10 -17.11
C LEU A 390 -33.71 5.94 -17.97
N LEU A 391 -32.94 5.29 -18.86
CA LEU A 391 -31.92 5.93 -19.69
C LEU A 391 -32.52 6.87 -20.74
N ASP A 392 -33.67 6.49 -21.32
CA ASP A 392 -34.32 7.22 -22.41
C ASP A 392 -35.32 8.29 -21.94
N ARG A 393 -35.59 8.37 -20.62
CA ARG A 393 -36.40 9.46 -20.08
C ARG A 393 -35.70 10.80 -20.27
N VAL A 394 -36.35 11.72 -20.99
CA VAL A 394 -35.94 13.14 -21.00
C VAL A 394 -36.05 13.68 -19.57
N PRO A 395 -35.01 14.34 -19.01
CA PRO A 395 -35.12 15.00 -17.72
C PRO A 395 -36.30 15.95 -17.74
N GLN A 396 -37.26 15.78 -16.83
CA GLN A 396 -38.22 16.85 -16.57
C GLN A 396 -37.47 17.95 -15.82
N ASP A 397 -37.39 19.14 -16.41
CA ASP A 397 -36.91 20.34 -15.72
C ASP A 397 -37.74 20.54 -14.44
N THR A 398 -37.17 20.15 -13.31
CA THR A 398 -37.79 20.26 -11.99
C THR A 398 -37.71 21.69 -11.45
N THR A 399 -37.27 22.64 -12.27
CA THR A 399 -37.17 24.07 -11.94
C THR A 399 -38.49 24.84 -12.07
N ALA A 400 -39.54 24.26 -12.64
CA ALA A 400 -40.83 24.94 -12.83
C ALA A 400 -41.79 24.91 -11.60
N GLY A 401 -41.49 24.14 -10.54
CA GLY A 401 -42.42 23.94 -9.41
C GLY A 401 -42.26 24.90 -8.21
N ALA A 402 -41.22 25.72 -8.16
CA ALA A 402 -40.93 26.58 -7.00
C ALA A 402 -41.51 28.00 -7.09
N VAL A 403 -42.33 28.29 -8.10
CA VAL A 403 -43.07 29.57 -8.25
C VAL A 403 -44.55 29.30 -8.04
N GLY A 404 -44.98 29.11 -6.79
CA GLY A 404 -46.39 28.84 -6.52
C GLY A 404 -46.76 28.44 -5.11
N ALA A 405 -46.10 28.98 -4.09
CA ALA A 405 -46.61 29.01 -2.72
C ALA A 405 -45.84 30.07 -1.91
N ARG A 406 -46.30 31.32 -2.03
CA ARG A 406 -46.11 32.33 -0.98
C ARG A 406 -47.49 32.81 -0.57
#